data_AF-A0A3M1PVK8-F1
#
_entry.id   AF-A0A3M1PVK8-F1
#
_cell.length_a   1.000
_cell.length_b   1.000
_cell.length_c   1.000
_cell.angle_alpha   90.00
_cell.angle_beta   90.00
_cell.angle_gamma   90.00
#
_symmetry.space_group_name_H-M   'P 1'
#
loop_
_entity.id
_entity.type
_entity.pdbx_description
1 polymer ?
#
loop_
_entity_poly.entity_id
_entity_poly.type
_entity_poly.pdbx_seq_one_letter_code
_entity_poly.pdbx_strand_id
1 'polypeptide(L)'
;MIAPAAFGLASLALVVGLFGPVDEMERLPLIAESAVMAAVALLGWLALRSSGLKAVWSLSEWWDRAFLAAIALRCVLLSLQALFSLPILRWFAAGAGVVVVVTFVGGMLTRRRRGASGCRSCGYDLTGNVSGACPECGAPAGRAARRADRSAEGG
;
A
#
# COMPACT_ATOMS: atom_id res chain seq x y z
N MET A 1 21.90 55.36 -5.20
CA MET A 1 20.52 54.85 -5.22
C MET A 1 20.41 53.87 -6.38
N ILE A 2 20.43 52.56 -6.10
CA ILE A 2 20.36 51.49 -7.09
C ILE A 2 19.05 50.75 -6.82
N ALA A 3 18.25 50.53 -7.86
CA ALA A 3 16.87 50.05 -7.75
C ALA A 3 16.80 48.58 -7.27
N PRO A 4 15.92 48.25 -6.29
CA PRO A 4 15.82 46.91 -5.71
C PRO A 4 15.14 45.85 -6.62
N ALA A 5 14.72 46.22 -7.84
CA ALA A 5 13.99 45.32 -8.73
C ALA A 5 14.90 44.30 -9.47
N ALA A 6 16.21 44.52 -9.55
CA ALA A 6 17.11 43.66 -10.35
C ALA A 6 17.63 42.42 -9.60
N PHE A 7 17.57 42.37 -8.27
CA PHE A 7 18.11 41.25 -7.48
C PHE A 7 17.19 40.01 -7.49
N GLY A 8 15.87 40.18 -7.68
CA GLY A 8 14.90 39.08 -7.62
C GLY A 8 14.96 38.10 -8.79
N LEU A 9 15.30 38.58 -10.00
CA LEU A 9 15.29 37.75 -11.21
C LEU A 9 16.55 36.88 -11.35
N ALA A 10 17.70 37.34 -10.85
CA ALA A 10 18.95 36.59 -10.88
C ALA A 10 18.94 35.39 -9.92
N SER A 11 18.31 35.52 -8.74
CA SER A 11 18.15 34.39 -7.81
C SER A 11 17.19 33.31 -8.34
N LEU A 12 16.20 33.69 -9.14
CA LEU A 12 15.24 32.75 -9.71
C LEU A 12 15.85 31.90 -10.83
N ALA A 13 16.74 32.48 -11.64
CA ALA A 13 17.47 31.75 -12.68
C ALA A 13 18.50 30.76 -12.12
N LEU A 14 19.11 31.06 -10.97
CA LEU A 14 20.12 30.18 -10.34
C LEU A 14 19.50 28.96 -9.66
N VAL A 15 18.24 29.05 -9.22
CA VAL A 15 17.46 27.92 -8.67
C VAL A 15 16.97 26.98 -9.78
N VAL A 16 16.68 27.51 -10.97
CA VAL A 16 16.17 26.70 -12.10
C VAL A 16 17.28 25.97 -12.85
N GLY A 17 18.52 26.49 -12.85
CA GLY A 17 19.64 25.90 -13.60
C GLY A 17 20.33 24.68 -12.99
N LEU A 18 19.97 24.27 -11.76
CA LEU A 18 20.62 23.14 -11.06
C LEU A 18 19.93 21.78 -11.26
N PHE A 19 18.81 21.72 -11.96
CA PHE A 19 18.07 20.48 -12.18
C PHE A 19 18.45 19.85 -13.53
N GLY A 20 19.25 18.78 -13.44
CA GLY A 20 19.73 17.96 -14.54
C GLY A 20 18.67 17.10 -15.24
N PRO A 21 19.08 16.01 -15.92
CA PRO A 21 18.40 15.51 -17.12
C PRO A 21 17.05 14.81 -16.86
N VAL A 22 15.98 15.48 -17.32
CA VAL A 22 14.81 15.07 -18.13
C VAL A 22 13.94 13.84 -17.75
N ASP A 23 14.41 12.82 -17.03
CA ASP A 23 13.55 11.66 -16.67
C ASP A 23 12.67 11.90 -15.42
N GLU A 24 12.77 13.09 -14.83
CA GLU A 24 12.01 13.54 -13.65
C GLU A 24 10.85 14.49 -14.00
N MET A 25 10.45 14.57 -15.29
CA MET A 25 9.52 15.59 -15.79
C MET A 25 8.06 15.44 -15.33
N GLU A 26 7.62 14.26 -14.89
CA GLU A 26 6.23 14.08 -14.40
C GLU A 26 6.01 14.58 -12.96
N ARG A 27 7.05 14.86 -12.17
CA ARG A 27 6.93 15.38 -10.79
C ARG A 27 7.08 16.90 -10.68
N LEU A 28 7.58 17.54 -11.73
CA LEU A 28 7.77 19.00 -11.80
C LEU A 28 6.49 19.84 -11.66
N PRO A 29 5.32 19.48 -12.23
CA PRO A 29 4.13 20.34 -12.10
C PRO A 29 3.61 20.38 -10.66
N LEU A 30 3.70 19.27 -9.92
CA LEU A 30 3.18 19.22 -8.53
C LEU A 30 4.02 20.07 -7.57
N ILE A 31 5.34 20.10 -7.75
CA ILE A 31 6.24 20.94 -6.94
C ILE A 31 6.07 22.41 -7.32
N ALA A 32 5.99 22.73 -8.63
CA ALA A 32 5.82 24.10 -9.12
C ALA A 32 4.50 24.73 -8.64
N GLU A 33 3.37 24.01 -8.71
CA GLU A 33 2.07 24.50 -8.22
C GLU A 33 2.10 24.81 -6.72
N SER A 34 2.72 23.93 -5.92
CA SER A 34 2.83 24.15 -4.48
C SER A 34 3.71 25.36 -4.12
N ALA A 35 4.78 25.60 -4.89
CA ALA A 35 5.66 26.75 -4.72
C ALA A 35 4.96 28.08 -5.07
N VAL A 36 4.17 28.11 -6.14
CA VAL A 36 3.39 29.29 -6.54
C VAL A 36 2.35 29.64 -5.48
N MET A 37 1.61 28.66 -4.96
CA MET A 37 0.61 28.91 -3.91
C MET A 37 1.24 29.41 -2.61
N ALA A 38 2.40 28.88 -2.22
CA ALA A 38 3.14 29.36 -1.06
C ALA A 38 3.64 30.80 -1.25
N ALA A 39 4.14 31.14 -2.44
CA ALA A 39 4.60 32.50 -2.77
C ALA A 39 3.44 33.52 -2.73
N VAL A 40 2.29 33.19 -3.32
CA VAL A 40 1.10 34.07 -3.31
C VAL A 40 0.61 34.30 -1.88
N ALA A 41 0.53 33.26 -1.05
CA ALA A 41 0.10 33.39 0.34
C ALA A 41 1.07 34.23 1.17
N LEU A 42 2.39 34.06 0.99
CA LEU A 42 3.42 34.85 1.67
C LEU A 42 3.35 36.33 1.26
N LEU A 43 3.18 36.61 -0.03
CA LEU A 43 3.04 37.99 -0.54
C LEU A 43 1.77 38.67 -0.03
N GLY A 44 0.64 37.95 -0.02
CA GLY A 44 -0.61 38.44 0.57
C GLY A 44 -0.46 38.77 2.05
N TRP A 45 0.24 37.91 2.80
CA TRP A 45 0.54 38.14 4.21
C TRP A 45 1.44 39.37 4.44
N LEU A 46 2.52 39.52 3.68
CA LEU A 46 3.42 40.67 3.76
C LEU A 46 2.71 41.99 3.44
N ALA A 47 1.86 41.98 2.40
CA ALA A 47 1.07 43.14 2.00
C ALA A 47 0.11 43.55 3.13
N LEU A 48 -0.60 42.58 3.73
CA LEU A 48 -1.52 42.84 4.84
C LEU A 48 -0.77 43.37 6.08
N ARG A 49 0.39 42.80 6.41
CA ARG A 49 1.24 43.24 7.52
C ARG A 49 1.76 44.67 7.35
N SER A 50 2.03 45.10 6.11
CA SER A 50 2.52 46.45 5.81
C SER A 50 1.46 47.55 5.93
N SER A 51 0.17 47.21 5.96
CA SER A 51 -0.95 48.15 5.85
C SER A 51 -1.27 48.97 7.13
N GLY A 52 -0.61 48.71 8.26
CA GLY A 52 -0.63 49.59 9.45
C GLY A 52 -1.97 49.71 10.21
N LEU A 53 -3.00 48.97 9.83
CA LEU A 53 -4.32 49.01 10.45
C LEU A 53 -4.30 48.34 11.83
N LYS A 54 -4.41 49.11 12.91
CA LYS A 54 -4.34 48.61 14.31
C LYS A 54 -5.39 47.54 14.65
N ALA A 55 -6.55 47.56 14.00
CA ALA A 55 -7.59 46.52 14.15
C ALA A 55 -7.23 45.18 13.49
N VAL A 56 -6.23 45.15 12.60
CA VAL A 56 -5.78 43.94 11.88
C VAL A 56 -4.80 43.12 12.72
N TRP A 57 -4.18 43.69 13.76
CA TRP A 57 -3.13 43.01 14.54
C TRP A 57 -3.64 41.84 15.39
N SER A 58 -4.88 41.90 15.93
CA SER A 58 -5.43 40.72 16.62
C SER A 58 -5.86 39.64 15.63
N LEU A 59 -6.23 40.02 14.40
CA LEU A 59 -6.54 39.06 13.34
C LEU A 59 -5.25 38.40 12.81
N SER A 60 -4.14 39.14 12.71
CA SER A 60 -2.89 38.62 12.16
C SER A 60 -2.29 37.49 12.98
N GLU A 61 -2.40 37.50 14.31
CA GLU A 61 -1.91 36.37 15.13
C GLU A 61 -2.67 35.06 14.87
N TRP A 62 -3.98 35.15 14.63
CA TRP A 62 -4.79 33.97 14.28
C TRP A 62 -4.46 33.48 12.88
N TRP A 63 -4.26 34.39 11.92
CA TRP A 63 -3.83 34.08 10.57
C TRP A 63 -2.44 33.43 10.55
N ASP A 64 -1.48 33.91 11.35
CA ASP A 64 -0.14 33.32 11.44
C ASP A 64 -0.18 31.89 11.93
N ARG A 65 -0.95 31.62 12.99
CA ARG A 65 -1.11 30.27 13.54
C ARG A 65 -1.83 29.34 12.58
N ALA A 66 -2.90 29.82 11.94
CA ALA A 66 -3.64 29.04 10.94
C ALA A 66 -2.78 28.71 9.71
N PHE A 67 -1.98 29.67 9.25
CA PHE A 67 -1.07 29.50 8.12
C PHE A 67 0.05 28.51 8.44
N LEU A 68 0.70 28.66 9.60
CA LEU A 68 1.72 27.71 10.06
C LEU A 68 1.14 26.30 10.27
N ALA A 69 -0.07 26.19 10.82
CA ALA A 69 -0.75 24.92 10.97
C ALA A 69 -1.06 24.27 9.61
N ALA A 70 -1.49 25.05 8.62
CA ALA A 70 -1.75 24.56 7.26
C ALA A 70 -0.46 24.08 6.57
N ILE A 71 0.65 24.82 6.70
CA ILE A 71 1.97 24.39 6.19
C ILE A 71 2.40 23.09 6.88
N ALA A 72 2.33 23.03 8.21
CA ALA A 72 2.71 21.84 8.97
C ALA A 72 1.88 20.62 8.54
N LEU A 73 0.56 20.76 8.42
CA LEU A 73 -0.33 19.70 7.95
C LEU A 73 0.05 19.23 6.54
N ARG A 74 0.35 20.16 5.62
CA ARG A 74 0.76 19.81 4.25
C ARG A 74 2.09 19.06 4.24
N CYS A 75 3.07 19.46 5.04
CA CYS A 75 4.35 18.76 5.17
C CYS A 75 4.17 17.32 5.70
N VAL A 76 3.28 17.13 6.69
CA VAL A 76 2.95 15.80 7.21
C VAL A 76 2.32 14.93 6.12
N LEU A 77 1.34 15.45 5.38
CA LEU A 77 0.68 14.70 4.30
C LEU A 77 1.66 14.31 3.18
N LEU A 78 2.56 15.21 2.77
CA LEU A 78 3.59 14.90 1.78
C LEU A 78 4.57 13.84 2.27
N SER A 79 4.95 13.87 3.55
CA SER A 79 5.80 12.86 4.17
C SER A 79 5.12 11.49 4.18
N LEU A 80 3.83 11.43 4.54
CA LEU A 80 3.04 10.20 4.49
C LEU A 80 2.92 9.69 3.04
N GLN A 81 2.63 10.55 2.08
CA GLN A 81 2.56 10.18 0.67
C GLN A 81 3.90 9.61 0.17
N ALA A 82 5.04 10.20 0.57
CA ALA A 82 6.37 9.70 0.23
C ALA A 82 6.64 8.32 0.84
N LEU A 83 6.27 8.10 2.11
CA LEU A 83 6.38 6.80 2.79
C LEU A 83 5.55 5.71 2.09
N PHE A 84 4.31 6.03 1.70
CA PHE A 84 3.44 5.10 0.95
C PHE A 84 3.91 4.88 -0.50
N SER A 85 4.62 5.85 -1.08
CA SER A 85 5.21 5.76 -2.41
C SER A 85 6.52 4.98 -2.42
N LEU A 86 7.05 4.59 -1.26
CA LEU A 86 8.26 3.78 -1.20
C LEU A 86 8.00 2.45 -1.92
N PRO A 87 8.68 2.19 -3.05
CA PRO A 87 8.45 0.98 -3.84
C PRO A 87 8.68 -0.27 -2.99
N ILE A 88 9.55 -0.17 -1.98
CA ILE A 88 9.84 -1.25 -1.04
C ILE A 88 8.58 -1.75 -0.30
N LEU A 89 7.72 -0.84 0.17
CA LEU A 89 6.48 -1.21 0.87
C LEU A 89 5.50 -1.92 -0.06
N ARG A 90 5.42 -1.46 -1.32
CA ARG A 90 4.58 -2.09 -2.35
C ARG A 90 5.07 -3.50 -2.68
N TRP A 91 6.38 -3.70 -2.82
CA TRP A 91 6.96 -5.02 -3.04
C TRP A 91 6.76 -5.96 -1.85
N PHE A 92 6.89 -5.46 -0.62
CA PHE A 92 6.59 -6.26 0.58
C PHE A 92 5.11 -6.67 0.64
N ALA A 93 4.18 -5.75 0.37
CA ALA A 93 2.75 -6.05 0.33
C ALA A 93 2.42 -7.09 -0.76
N ALA A 94 3.00 -6.94 -1.95
CA ALA A 94 2.85 -7.91 -3.04
C ALA A 94 3.40 -9.29 -2.65
N GLY A 95 4.60 -9.34 -2.06
CA GLY A 95 5.21 -10.58 -1.56
C GLY A 95 4.35 -11.27 -0.50
N ALA A 96 3.84 -10.52 0.48
CA ALA A 96 2.93 -11.03 1.50
C ALA A 96 1.65 -11.62 0.87
N GLY A 97 1.06 -10.92 -0.11
CA GLY A 97 -0.09 -11.41 -0.86
C GLY A 97 0.16 -12.75 -1.57
N VAL A 98 1.32 -12.89 -2.23
CA VAL A 98 1.72 -14.15 -2.88
C VAL A 98 1.84 -15.28 -1.86
N VAL A 99 2.47 -15.05 -0.71
CA VAL A 99 2.62 -16.07 0.34
C VAL A 99 1.25 -16.53 0.85
N VAL A 100 0.31 -15.61 1.09
CA VAL A 100 -1.06 -15.94 1.51
C VAL A 100 -1.76 -16.78 0.45
N VAL A 101 -1.69 -16.40 -0.82
CA VAL A 101 -2.33 -17.16 -1.91
C VAL A 101 -1.74 -18.56 -2.03
N VAL A 102 -0.42 -18.70 -2.01
CA VAL A 102 0.28 -19.99 -2.13
C VAL A 102 -0.07 -20.92 -0.97
N THR A 103 -0.03 -20.41 0.27
CA THR A 103 -0.36 -21.21 1.47
C THR A 103 -1.83 -21.60 1.50
N PHE A 104 -2.73 -20.69 1.14
CA PHE A 104 -4.17 -20.95 1.08
C PHE A 104 -4.51 -22.00 0.00
N VAL A 105 -4.05 -21.79 -1.24
CA VAL A 105 -4.28 -22.73 -2.35
C VAL A 105 -3.62 -24.08 -2.08
N GLY A 106 -2.38 -24.10 -1.59
CA GLY A 106 -1.70 -25.32 -1.18
C GLY A 106 -2.45 -26.08 -0.08
N GLY A 107 -2.98 -25.35 0.92
CA GLY A 107 -3.84 -25.90 1.96
C GLY A 107 -5.14 -26.51 1.40
N MET A 108 -5.80 -25.83 0.46
CA MET A 108 -7.00 -26.35 -0.18
C MET A 108 -6.73 -27.61 -1.01
N LEU A 109 -5.63 -27.61 -1.79
CA LEU A 109 -5.27 -28.76 -2.62
C LEU A 109 -4.86 -29.97 -1.77
N THR A 110 -4.12 -29.74 -0.68
CA THR A 110 -3.76 -30.83 0.26
C THR A 110 -4.98 -31.37 0.99
N ARG A 111 -5.93 -30.53 1.42
CA ARG A 111 -7.21 -30.99 2.00
C ARG A 111 -8.03 -31.81 1.00
N ARG A 112 -8.11 -31.40 -0.27
CA ARG A 112 -8.78 -32.18 -1.32
C ARG A 112 -8.14 -33.55 -1.53
N ARG A 113 -6.81 -33.65 -1.42
CA ARG A 113 -6.10 -34.94 -1.51
C ARG A 113 -6.34 -35.83 -0.28
N ARG A 114 -6.38 -35.24 0.92
CA ARG A 114 -6.62 -35.98 2.18
C ARG A 114 -8.05 -36.52 2.32
N GLY A 115 -9.03 -35.89 1.68
CA GLY A 115 -10.43 -36.36 1.70
C GLY A 115 -10.66 -37.72 1.02
N ALA A 116 -9.65 -38.29 0.34
CA ALA A 116 -9.78 -39.56 -0.38
C ALA A 116 -8.95 -40.72 0.19
N SER A 117 -8.07 -40.50 1.18
CA SER A 117 -7.10 -41.51 1.65
C SER A 117 -7.40 -42.14 3.01
N GLY A 118 -8.39 -41.64 3.77
CA GLY A 118 -8.75 -42.17 5.09
C GLY A 118 -9.80 -43.30 5.06
N CYS A 119 -9.72 -44.23 6.01
CA CYS A 119 -10.77 -45.21 6.27
C CYS A 119 -12.05 -44.49 6.72
N ARG A 120 -13.19 -44.73 6.05
CA ARG A 120 -14.47 -44.06 6.38
C ARG A 120 -15.05 -44.48 7.73
N SER A 121 -14.62 -45.62 8.29
CA SER A 121 -15.15 -46.14 9.54
C SER A 121 -14.41 -45.62 10.78
N CYS A 122 -13.08 -45.53 10.73
CA CYS A 122 -12.26 -45.15 11.89
C CYS A 122 -11.37 -43.92 11.67
N GLY A 123 -11.27 -43.40 10.44
CA GLY A 123 -10.44 -42.25 10.11
C GLY A 123 -8.94 -42.53 9.96
N TYR A 124 -8.50 -43.79 10.09
CA TYR A 124 -7.10 -44.18 9.90
C TYR A 124 -6.62 -43.85 8.48
N ASP A 125 -5.41 -43.30 8.35
CA ASP A 125 -4.82 -42.99 7.06
C ASP A 125 -4.42 -44.29 6.33
N LEU A 126 -5.16 -44.65 5.27
CA LEU A 126 -4.87 -45.86 4.48
C LEU A 126 -3.77 -45.60 3.44
N THR A 127 -3.11 -44.44 3.45
CA THR A 127 -2.00 -44.13 2.55
C THR A 127 -0.84 -45.13 2.80
N GLY A 128 -0.57 -45.99 1.82
CA GLY A 128 0.50 -46.99 1.89
C GLY A 128 0.10 -48.35 2.46
N ASN A 129 -1.18 -48.57 2.80
CA ASN A 129 -1.64 -49.87 3.26
C ASN A 129 -1.81 -50.86 2.09
N VAL A 130 -1.03 -51.94 2.10
CA VAL A 130 -1.05 -53.00 1.06
C VAL A 130 -2.01 -54.16 1.36
N SER A 131 -2.49 -54.29 2.60
CA SER A 131 -3.33 -55.42 3.03
C SER A 131 -4.76 -55.37 2.46
N GLY A 132 -5.19 -54.25 1.91
CA GLY A 132 -6.55 -54.06 1.39
C GLY A 132 -7.64 -53.92 2.46
N ALA A 133 -7.30 -54.01 3.75
CA ALA A 133 -8.20 -53.84 4.89
C ALA A 133 -7.58 -52.92 5.96
N CYS A 134 -8.39 -52.15 6.67
CA CYS A 134 -7.91 -51.26 7.72
C CYS A 134 -7.40 -52.07 8.93
N PRO A 135 -6.19 -51.78 9.47
CA PRO A 135 -5.64 -52.53 10.61
C PRO A 135 -6.40 -52.29 11.93
N GLU A 136 -7.05 -51.13 12.07
CA GLU A 136 -7.79 -50.77 13.30
C GLU A 136 -9.20 -51.41 13.33
N CYS A 137 -9.93 -51.37 12.21
CA CYS A 137 -11.34 -51.75 12.17
C CYS A 137 -11.67 -52.92 11.24
N GLY A 138 -10.70 -53.42 10.47
CA GLY A 138 -10.91 -54.49 9.49
C GLY A 138 -11.69 -54.08 8.23
N ALA A 139 -12.15 -52.83 8.12
CA ALA A 139 -12.97 -52.40 6.98
C ALA A 139 -12.19 -52.43 5.66
N PRO A 140 -12.81 -52.86 4.54
CA PRO A 140 -12.15 -52.94 3.24
C PRO A 140 -11.77 -51.57 2.67
N ALA A 141 -10.55 -51.45 2.15
CA ALA A 141 -10.02 -50.20 1.61
C ALA A 141 -10.72 -49.81 0.30
N GLY A 142 -11.52 -48.74 0.33
CA GLY A 142 -11.89 -47.82 -0.75
C GLY A 142 -12.41 -48.37 -2.10
N ARG A 143 -11.59 -49.14 -2.84
CA ARG A 143 -11.92 -49.69 -4.16
C ARG A 143 -12.60 -51.05 -4.10
N ALA A 144 -12.25 -51.88 -3.11
CA ALA A 144 -12.90 -53.18 -2.91
C ALA A 144 -14.38 -53.00 -2.50
N ALA A 145 -14.65 -52.06 -1.58
CA ALA A 145 -16.01 -51.72 -1.16
C ALA A 145 -16.89 -51.23 -2.33
N ARG A 146 -16.35 -50.37 -3.21
CA ARG A 146 -17.11 -49.88 -4.39
C ARG A 146 -17.40 -50.94 -5.45
N ARG A 147 -16.60 -52.02 -5.51
CA ARG A 147 -16.90 -53.17 -6.38
C ARG A 147 -17.97 -54.06 -5.76
N ALA A 148 -17.92 -54.30 -4.46
CA ALA A 148 -18.92 -55.09 -3.74
C ALA A 148 -20.33 -54.47 -3.83
N ASP A 149 -20.47 -53.15 -3.63
CA ASP A 149 -21.76 -52.45 -3.78
C ASP A 149 -22.35 -52.60 -5.18
N ARG A 150 -21.55 -52.41 -6.23
CA ARG A 150 -22.04 -52.53 -7.62
C ARG A 150 -22.47 -53.94 -7.98
N SER A 151 -21.86 -54.96 -7.39
CA SER A 151 -22.27 -56.35 -7.58
C SER A 151 -23.59 -56.67 -6.87
N ALA A 152 -23.98 -55.90 -5.85
CA ALA A 152 -25.22 -56.11 -5.11
C ALA A 152 -26.45 -55.41 -5.75
N GLU A 153 -26.26 -54.35 -6.53
CA GLU A 153 -27.36 -53.64 -7.20
C GLU A 153 -27.75 -54.21 -8.58
N GLY A 154 -26.96 -55.13 -9.14
CA GLY A 154 -27.10 -55.60 -10.53
C GLY A 154 -27.78 -56.96 -10.74
N GLY A 155 -28.37 -57.57 -9.70
CA GLY A 155 -29.03 -58.89 -9.75
C GLY A 155 -30.45 -58.83 -9.22
#